data_AF-A0A7Y3C4D8-F1
#
_entry.id   AF-A0A7Y3C4D8-F1
#
_cell.length_a   1.000
_cell.length_b   1.000
_cell.length_c   1.000
_cell.angle_alpha   90.00
_cell.angle_beta   90.00
_cell.angle_gamma   90.00
#
_symmetry.space_group_name_H-M   'P 1'
#
loop_
_entity.id
_entity.type
_entity.pdbx_description
1 polymer ?
#
loop_
_entity_poly.entity_id
_entity_poly.type
_entity_poly.pdbx_seq_one_letter_code
_entity_poly.pdbx_strand_id
1 'polypeptide(L)'
;GESAKLCYSRPSAQGRLMVGGQDPFGLPWRMGANEPTTLHLPFPATVGGLTLEAASYTLYAIPQDGSWTIVVNSNTNRWGIPLSPDVRRYDVGNFTVTPSTLADHEETLTFQFEGNGTSGELVYTWETTSFRIPIARR
;
A
#
# COMPACT_ATOMS: atom_id res chain seq x y z
N GLY A 1 5.29 24.28 -3.40
CA GLY A 1 4.30 23.58 -4.23
C GLY A 1 3.55 22.58 -3.36
N GLU A 2 2.39 22.12 -3.81
CA GLU A 2 1.65 21.04 -3.13
C GLU A 2 2.41 19.71 -3.27
N SER A 3 2.38 18.87 -2.23
CA SER A 3 3.06 17.58 -2.22
C SER A 3 2.15 16.48 -1.68
N ALA A 4 2.08 15.36 -2.38
CA ALA A 4 1.46 14.15 -1.87
C ALA A 4 2.27 13.60 -0.69
N LYS A 5 1.60 12.93 0.25
CA LYS A 5 2.23 12.34 1.44
C LYS A 5 1.75 10.91 1.65
N LEU A 6 2.67 10.03 2.02
CA LEU A 6 2.33 8.69 2.48
C LEU A 6 2.66 8.57 3.97
N CYS A 7 1.66 8.29 4.78
CA CYS A 7 1.79 8.03 6.21
C CYS A 7 1.65 6.52 6.44
N TYR A 8 2.66 5.87 7.01
CA TYR A 8 2.64 4.42 7.22
C TYR A 8 3.47 4.01 8.42
N SER A 9 3.12 2.86 9.02
CA SER A 9 3.92 2.22 10.06
C SER A 9 5.06 1.41 9.46
N ARG A 10 6.23 1.40 10.12
CA ARG A 10 7.44 0.70 9.68
C ARG A 10 7.83 -0.45 10.62
N PRO A 11 7.07 -1.57 10.67
CA PRO A 11 7.44 -2.70 11.51
C PRO A 11 8.69 -3.41 11.00
N SER A 12 9.42 -4.00 11.94
CA SER A 12 10.53 -4.92 11.67
C SER A 12 10.06 -6.37 11.71
N ALA A 13 10.61 -7.22 10.83
CA ALA A 13 10.27 -8.65 10.76
C ALA A 13 10.70 -9.38 12.04
N GLN A 14 11.84 -8.98 12.62
CA GLN A 14 12.42 -9.56 13.85
C GLN A 14 12.60 -11.08 13.76
N GLY A 15 13.06 -11.55 12.60
CA GLY A 15 13.26 -12.98 12.32
C GLY A 15 11.98 -13.80 12.13
N ARG A 16 10.82 -13.16 12.01
CA ARG A 16 9.54 -13.81 11.71
C ARG A 16 9.24 -13.71 10.22
N LEU A 17 8.57 -14.73 9.68
CA LEU A 17 7.92 -14.64 8.38
C LEU A 17 6.66 -13.78 8.51
N MET A 18 6.64 -12.63 7.85
CA MET A 18 5.52 -11.70 7.90
C MET A 18 4.56 -11.97 6.76
N VAL A 19 4.98 -11.76 5.51
CA VAL A 19 4.15 -12.04 4.32
C VAL A 19 3.91 -13.53 4.17
N GLY A 20 2.65 -13.95 4.16
CA GLY A 20 2.28 -15.37 4.09
C GLY A 20 2.45 -16.12 5.42
N GLY A 21 2.99 -15.46 6.45
CA GLY A 21 3.12 -15.94 7.83
C GLY A 21 2.18 -15.17 8.76
N GLN A 22 2.70 -14.15 9.45
CA GLN A 22 1.89 -13.30 10.35
C GLN A 22 0.78 -12.54 9.62
N ASP A 23 1.03 -12.13 8.37
CA ASP A 23 0.08 -11.51 7.46
C ASP A 23 -0.29 -12.55 6.38
N PRO A 24 -1.33 -13.38 6.59
CA PRO A 24 -1.57 -14.56 5.79
C PRO A 24 -2.04 -14.23 4.37
N PHE A 25 -1.71 -15.10 3.42
CA PHE A 25 -2.25 -14.98 2.06
C PHE A 25 -3.77 -15.09 2.02
N GLY A 26 -4.38 -14.34 1.11
CA GLY A 26 -5.82 -14.26 0.91
C GLY A 26 -6.57 -13.42 1.94
N LEU A 27 -5.89 -12.91 2.97
CA LEU A 27 -6.48 -12.01 3.96
C LEU A 27 -6.04 -10.56 3.76
N PRO A 28 -6.93 -9.59 4.02
CA PRO A 28 -6.56 -8.19 3.90
C PRO A 28 -5.67 -7.73 5.03
N TRP A 29 -4.68 -6.92 4.67
CA TRP A 29 -3.68 -6.33 5.52
C TRP A 29 -3.49 -4.84 5.22
N ARG A 30 -3.11 -4.06 6.23
CA ARG A 30 -2.96 -2.59 6.16
C ARG A 30 -1.59 -2.10 5.68
N MET A 31 -0.73 -3.03 5.25
CA MET A 31 0.63 -2.73 4.81
C MET A 31 1.45 -2.03 5.91
N GLY A 32 1.30 -2.46 7.16
CA GLY A 32 1.91 -1.84 8.35
C GLY A 32 1.49 -2.51 9.67
N ALA A 33 2.05 -2.05 10.80
CA ALA A 33 1.82 -2.67 12.10
C ALA A 33 0.62 -2.13 12.89
N ASN A 34 0.43 -0.81 13.01
CA ASN A 34 -0.57 -0.22 13.93
C ASN A 34 -1.53 0.74 13.22
N GLU A 35 -0.99 1.64 12.41
CA GLU A 35 -1.77 2.64 11.67
C GLU A 35 -1.96 2.20 10.23
N PRO A 36 -3.13 2.51 9.61
CA PRO A 36 -3.35 2.24 8.21
C PRO A 36 -2.41 3.07 7.33
N THR A 37 -1.87 2.44 6.29
CA THR A 37 -1.11 3.15 5.26
C THR A 37 -2.03 4.15 4.57
N THR A 38 -1.79 5.44 4.79
CA THR A 38 -2.65 6.53 4.33
C THR A 38 -1.93 7.38 3.30
N LEU A 39 -2.52 7.51 2.11
CA LEU A 39 -2.06 8.34 1.02
C LEU A 39 -2.87 9.65 1.01
N HIS A 40 -2.19 10.77 1.24
CA HIS A 40 -2.76 12.11 1.14
C HIS A 40 -2.42 12.71 -0.23
N LEU A 41 -3.46 12.98 -1.03
CA LEU A 41 -3.36 13.59 -2.35
C LEU A 41 -4.00 14.99 -2.32
N PRO A 42 -3.21 16.08 -2.38
CA PRO A 42 -3.77 17.44 -2.46
C PRO A 42 -4.26 17.81 -3.87
N PHE A 43 -4.05 16.94 -4.85
CA PHE A 43 -4.44 17.11 -6.25
C PHE A 43 -4.92 15.78 -6.84
N PRO A 44 -5.70 15.80 -7.94
CA PRO A 44 -6.03 14.58 -8.66
C PRO A 44 -4.79 13.83 -9.16
N ALA A 45 -4.81 12.51 -9.06
CA ALA A 45 -3.68 11.66 -9.45
C ALA A 45 -4.16 10.31 -9.98
N THR A 46 -3.30 9.63 -10.72
CA THR A 46 -3.44 8.20 -11.00
C THR A 46 -2.61 7.39 -10.00
N VAL A 47 -3.17 6.32 -9.46
CA VAL A 47 -2.50 5.39 -8.54
C VAL A 47 -2.82 3.97 -8.97
N GLY A 48 -1.82 3.22 -9.41
CA GLY A 48 -2.01 1.86 -9.94
C GLY A 48 -3.01 1.80 -11.10
N GLY A 49 -3.11 2.87 -11.90
CA GLY A 49 -4.07 3.02 -12.98
C GLY A 49 -5.46 3.55 -12.57
N LEU A 50 -5.78 3.62 -11.27
CA LEU A 50 -7.02 4.23 -10.79
C LEU A 50 -6.92 5.75 -10.83
N THR A 51 -7.98 6.42 -11.28
CA THR A 51 -8.09 7.88 -11.20
C THR A 51 -8.68 8.28 -9.87
N LEU A 52 -7.94 9.06 -9.09
CA LEU A 52 -8.32 9.53 -7.77
C LEU A 52 -8.39 11.05 -7.76
N GLU A 53 -9.39 11.59 -7.07
CA GLU A 53 -9.54 13.01 -6.81
C GLU A 53 -8.61 13.47 -5.67
N ALA A 54 -8.51 14.77 -5.46
CA ALA A 54 -7.81 15.33 -4.31
C ALA A 54 -8.53 14.94 -3.00
N ALA A 55 -7.98 13.96 -2.28
CA ALA A 55 -8.48 13.48 -1.00
C ALA A 55 -7.40 12.68 -0.25
N SER A 56 -7.77 12.10 0.89
CA SER A 56 -6.94 11.13 1.60
C SER A 56 -7.55 9.73 1.45
N TYR A 57 -6.70 8.74 1.25
CA TYR A 57 -7.09 7.36 0.99
C TYR A 57 -6.30 6.40 1.87
N THR A 58 -6.95 5.33 2.30
CA THR A 58 -6.28 4.20 2.95
C THR A 58 -5.92 3.14 1.89
N LEU A 59 -4.71 2.61 1.98
CA LEU A 59 -4.24 1.48 1.17
C LEU A 59 -4.28 0.19 1.98
N TYR A 60 -4.89 -0.83 1.39
CA TYR A 60 -4.85 -2.20 1.90
C TYR A 60 -4.23 -3.12 0.85
N ALA A 61 -3.56 -4.17 1.30
CA ALA A 61 -3.07 -5.24 0.45
C ALA A 61 -3.78 -6.55 0.79
N ILE A 62 -4.10 -7.34 -0.22
CA ILE A 62 -4.49 -8.74 -0.08
C ILE A 62 -3.41 -9.54 -0.80
N PRO A 63 -2.39 -10.03 -0.07
CA PRO A 63 -1.29 -10.76 -0.68
C PRO A 63 -1.77 -12.15 -1.10
N GLN A 64 -1.33 -12.60 -2.26
CA GLN A 64 -1.45 -13.98 -2.73
C GLN A 64 -0.08 -14.44 -3.24
N ASP A 65 0.02 -15.74 -3.51
CA ASP A 65 1.21 -16.29 -4.15
C ASP A 65 1.36 -15.71 -5.57
N GLY A 66 2.44 -14.95 -5.81
CA GLY A 66 2.75 -14.31 -7.09
C GLY A 66 1.90 -13.10 -7.49
N SER A 67 0.91 -12.66 -6.70
CA SER A 67 0.04 -11.54 -7.05
C SER A 67 -0.57 -10.88 -5.82
N TRP A 68 -0.54 -9.55 -5.74
CA TRP A 68 -1.11 -8.79 -4.62
C TRP A 68 -2.19 -7.86 -5.13
N THR A 69 -3.36 -7.89 -4.49
CA THR A 69 -4.41 -6.90 -4.76
C THR A 69 -4.25 -5.73 -3.83
N ILE A 70 -4.04 -4.54 -4.38
CA ILE A 70 -4.02 -3.28 -3.63
C ILE A 70 -5.40 -2.64 -3.74
N VAL A 71 -6.00 -2.34 -2.60
CA VAL A 71 -7.32 -1.70 -2.49
C VAL A 71 -7.13 -0.27 -2.03
N VAL A 72 -7.74 0.68 -2.74
CA VAL A 72 -7.79 2.09 -2.38
C VAL A 72 -9.16 2.38 -1.77
N ASN A 73 -9.16 2.85 -0.53
CA ASN A 73 -10.38 3.10 0.24
C ASN A 73 -10.46 4.57 0.67
N SER A 74 -11.63 5.18 0.53
CA SER A 74 -11.86 6.61 0.85
C SER A 74 -12.06 6.90 2.34
N ASN A 75 -12.13 5.87 3.19
CA ASN A 75 -12.27 6.02 4.62
C ASN A 75 -10.92 5.98 5.32
N THR A 76 -10.52 7.11 5.89
CA THR A 76 -9.25 7.28 6.62
C THR A 76 -9.38 7.18 8.14
N ASN A 77 -10.60 7.08 8.66
CA ASN A 77 -10.87 7.11 10.11
C ASN A 77 -10.98 5.71 10.75
N ARG A 78 -10.82 4.62 9.99
CA ARG A 78 -11.03 3.26 10.51
C ARG A 78 -9.75 2.45 10.63
N TRP A 79 -9.54 1.96 11.85
CA TRP A 79 -8.41 1.15 12.30
C TRP A 79 -8.66 -0.36 12.16
N GLY A 80 -9.87 -0.78 11.81
CA GLY A 80 -10.33 -2.16 11.97
C GLY A 80 -10.12 -3.01 10.71
N ILE A 81 -9.04 -3.78 10.69
CA ILE A 81 -9.10 -5.14 10.10
C ILE A 81 -9.94 -5.99 11.07
N PRO A 82 -10.82 -6.88 10.59
CA PRO A 82 -11.00 -7.29 9.20
C PRO A 82 -11.70 -6.23 8.33
N LEU A 83 -11.41 -6.23 7.02
CA LEU A 83 -12.16 -5.45 6.02
C LEU A 83 -13.61 -5.97 5.94
N SER A 84 -14.42 -5.63 6.94
CA SER A 84 -15.83 -5.97 6.97
C SER A 84 -16.55 -5.30 5.79
N PRO A 85 -17.74 -5.77 5.41
CA PRO A 85 -18.56 -5.11 4.38
C PRO A 85 -18.74 -3.60 4.62
N ASP A 86 -18.83 -3.18 5.89
CA ASP A 86 -18.93 -1.77 6.28
C ASP A 86 -17.68 -0.93 6.00
N VAL A 87 -16.50 -1.55 5.97
CA VAL A 87 -15.25 -0.90 5.56
C VAL A 87 -15.16 -0.88 4.04
N ARG A 88 -15.49 -2.01 3.41
CA ARG A 88 -15.38 -2.19 1.95
C ARG A 88 -16.35 -1.33 1.13
N ARG A 89 -17.46 -0.87 1.71
CA ARG A 89 -18.37 0.09 1.03
C ARG A 89 -17.70 1.42 0.65
N TYR A 90 -16.53 1.71 1.21
CA TYR A 90 -15.72 2.89 0.91
C TYR A 90 -14.59 2.62 -0.08
N ASP A 91 -14.48 1.39 -0.60
CA ASP A 91 -13.50 1.02 -1.64
C ASP A 91 -13.79 1.85 -2.90
N VAL A 92 -12.79 2.62 -3.33
CA VAL A 92 -12.83 3.44 -4.55
C VAL A 92 -12.42 2.60 -5.75
N GLY A 93 -11.55 1.63 -5.53
CA GLY A 93 -11.10 0.70 -6.55
C GLY A 93 -10.01 -0.21 -6.01
N ASN A 94 -9.59 -1.13 -6.87
CA ASN A 94 -8.45 -1.98 -6.61
C ASN A 94 -7.66 -2.22 -7.91
N PHE A 95 -6.40 -2.58 -7.75
CA PHE A 95 -5.52 -2.97 -8.83
C PHE A 95 -4.57 -4.06 -8.34
N THR A 96 -3.98 -4.79 -9.28
CA THR A 96 -3.05 -5.87 -8.97
C THR A 96 -1.62 -5.40 -9.19
N VAL A 97 -0.72 -5.81 -8.30
CA VAL A 97 0.73 -5.67 -8.45
C VAL A 97 1.37 -7.06 -8.40
N THR A 98 2.47 -7.23 -9.12
CA THR A 98 3.24 -8.47 -9.12
C THR A 98 4.45 -8.30 -8.20
N PRO A 99 4.52 -9.05 -7.08
CA PRO A 99 5.70 -9.01 -6.22
C PRO A 99 6.91 -9.62 -6.93
N SER A 100 8.08 -9.04 -6.66
CA SER A 100 9.39 -9.58 -7.01
C SER A 100 10.16 -9.95 -5.75
N THR A 101 11.11 -10.86 -5.91
CA THR A 101 12.02 -11.27 -4.83
C THR A 101 13.25 -10.37 -4.81
N LEU A 102 13.54 -9.78 -3.65
CA LEU A 102 14.77 -9.02 -3.40
C LEU A 102 15.96 -9.98 -3.19
N ALA A 103 17.15 -9.55 -3.60
CA ALA A 103 18.39 -10.28 -3.33
C ALA A 103 18.78 -10.19 -1.84
N ASP A 104 18.60 -9.01 -1.25
CA ASP A 104 18.88 -8.73 0.15
C ASP A 104 17.59 -8.70 0.98
N HIS A 105 17.72 -9.04 2.26
CA HIS A 105 16.60 -9.00 3.20
C HIS A 105 16.41 -7.58 3.76
N GLU A 106 15.24 -7.00 3.51
CA GLU A 106 14.81 -5.72 4.07
C GLU A 106 14.13 -5.94 5.43
N GLU A 107 14.85 -5.68 6.52
CA GLU A 107 14.36 -5.95 7.88
C GLU A 107 13.09 -5.15 8.23
N THR A 108 12.99 -3.92 7.73
CA THR A 108 11.92 -2.99 8.11
C THR A 108 11.08 -2.60 6.91
N LEU A 109 9.77 -2.71 7.04
CA LEU A 109 8.84 -2.33 5.98
C LEU A 109 9.10 -0.88 5.55
N THR A 110 9.40 -0.72 4.27
CA THR A 110 9.80 0.55 3.69
C THR A 110 9.02 0.83 2.42
N PHE A 111 8.46 2.04 2.36
CA PHE A 111 7.97 2.64 1.13
C PHE A 111 8.90 3.78 0.70
N GLN A 112 9.29 3.79 -0.56
CA GLN A 112 10.11 4.82 -1.19
C GLN A 112 9.47 5.29 -2.49
N PHE A 113 9.43 6.60 -2.70
CA PHE A 113 9.00 7.15 -3.99
C PHE A 113 10.20 7.33 -4.91
N GLU A 114 10.14 6.71 -6.09
CA GLU A 114 11.12 6.84 -7.16
C GLU A 114 10.49 7.57 -8.35
N GLY A 115 10.87 8.82 -8.59
CA GLY A 115 10.23 9.62 -9.63
C GLY A 115 10.84 11.00 -9.84
N ASN A 116 10.17 11.80 -10.67
CA ASN A 116 10.58 13.17 -11.03
C ASN A 116 9.77 14.27 -10.29
N GLY A 117 8.92 13.87 -9.35
CA GLY A 117 8.06 14.77 -8.56
C GLY A 117 6.64 14.96 -9.10
N THR A 118 6.37 14.63 -10.36
CA THR A 118 5.01 14.61 -10.94
C THR A 118 4.58 13.22 -11.36
N SER A 119 5.52 12.35 -11.70
CA SER A 119 5.28 10.93 -11.95
C SER A 119 6.41 10.07 -11.40
N GLY A 120 6.09 8.83 -11.10
CA GLY A 120 7.05 7.86 -10.56
C GLY A 120 6.35 6.61 -10.06
N GLU A 121 7.07 5.88 -9.24
CA GLU A 121 6.58 4.66 -8.60
C GLU A 121 6.78 4.75 -7.09
N LEU A 122 5.75 4.32 -6.36
CA LEU A 122 5.87 4.03 -4.95
C LEU A 122 6.33 2.57 -4.81
N VAL A 123 7.59 2.40 -4.40
CA VAL A 123 8.24 1.12 -4.21
C VAL A 123 8.00 0.65 -2.79
N TYR A 124 7.44 -0.54 -2.66
CA TYR A 124 7.34 -1.25 -1.39
C TYR A 124 8.47 -2.27 -1.28
N THR A 125 9.04 -2.41 -0.08
CA THR A 125 10.05 -3.42 0.26
C THR A 125 9.85 -3.90 1.70
N TRP A 126 9.87 -5.21 1.91
CA TRP A 126 9.92 -5.84 3.24
C TRP A 126 10.29 -7.31 3.12
N GLU A 127 11.10 -7.81 4.06
CA GLU A 127 11.69 -9.14 3.98
C GLU A 127 12.40 -9.32 2.64
N THR A 128 12.04 -10.32 1.86
CA THR A 128 12.54 -10.50 0.48
C THR A 128 11.50 -10.10 -0.56
N THR A 129 10.46 -9.35 -0.22
CA THR A 129 9.36 -8.99 -1.12
C THR A 129 9.46 -7.52 -1.54
N SER A 130 9.27 -7.25 -2.84
CA SER A 130 9.11 -5.90 -3.36
C SER A 130 8.00 -5.82 -4.40
N PHE A 131 7.33 -4.68 -4.52
CA PHE A 131 6.50 -4.36 -5.68
C PHE A 131 6.46 -2.85 -5.90
N ARG A 132 5.94 -2.45 -7.05
CA ARG A 132 5.88 -1.06 -7.50
C ARG A 132 4.43 -0.65 -7.76
N ILE A 133 4.06 0.53 -7.28
CA ILE A 133 2.76 1.15 -7.56
C ILE A 133 3.03 2.41 -8.40
N PRO A 134 2.64 2.44 -9.69
CA PRO A 134 2.75 3.65 -10.51
C PRO A 134 1.87 4.77 -9.94
N ILE A 135 2.44 5.97 -9.81
CA ILE A 135 1.73 7.18 -9.37
C ILE A 135 2.06 8.34 -10.32
N ALA A 136 1.04 9.05 -10.80
CA ALA A 136 1.24 10.28 -11.56
C ALA A 136 0.19 11.34 -11.22
N ARG A 137 0.63 12.59 -11.07
CA ARG A 137 -0.25 13.75 -10.96
C ARG A 137 -1.02 13.93 -12.27
N ARG A 138 -2.30 14.29 -12.18
CA ARG A 138 -3.10 14.73 -13.33
C ARG A 138 -3.17 16.25 -13.44
#